data_AF-A0A7H0YHC2-F1
#
_entry.id   AF-A0A7H0YHC2-F1
#
_cell.length_a   1.000
_cell.length_b   1.000
_cell.length_c   1.000
_cell.angle_alpha   90.00
_cell.angle_beta   90.00
_cell.angle_gamma   90.00
#
_symmetry.space_group_name_H-M   'P 1'
#
loop_
_entity.id
_entity.type
_entity.pdbx_description
1 polymer ?
#
loop_
_entity_poly.entity_id
_entity_poly.type
_entity_poly.pdbx_seq_one_letter_code
_entity_poly.pdbx_strand_id
1 'polypeptide(L)'
;MQDRLTNINQGVVTQAVNDNLIETYAARYVTPKTDSEAIETLILVFKDILGDGSISNDVKDGIGEYFRILANRNLPAFEWLLEAFHVASKKEDHKRNFPYVVGMVRYWMKFGFGHIPAQEEEEVISYFEEVTGVGVTPRSRMLIQNLMATYGSIKVTIMISDLNVNKDISVLMAQLLKEYLDNKYPKKTKQHIAAGEQERSG
;
A
#
# COMPACT_ATOMS: atom_id res chain seq x y z
N MET A 1 -13.22 11.38 16.65
CA MET A 1 -12.51 12.60 16.20
C MET A 1 -11.08 12.33 15.73
N GLN A 2 -10.45 11.20 16.10
CA GLN A 2 -9.12 10.82 15.58
C GLN A 2 -9.04 10.51 14.07
N ASP A 3 -10.11 10.07 13.41
CA ASP A 3 -10.07 9.65 11.98
C ASP A 3 -9.86 10.77 10.95
N ARG A 4 -10.00 12.05 11.34
CA ARG A 4 -9.77 13.16 10.42
C ARG A 4 -8.32 13.61 10.36
N LEU A 5 -7.54 13.45 11.43
CA LEU A 5 -6.18 14.00 11.52
C LEU A 5 -5.14 13.15 10.77
N THR A 6 -5.29 11.83 10.78
CA THR A 6 -4.44 10.91 10.00
C THR A 6 -4.65 11.06 8.49
N ASN A 7 -5.89 11.29 8.06
CA ASN A 7 -6.25 11.45 6.65
C ASN A 7 -5.74 12.78 6.07
N ILE A 8 -5.77 13.85 6.86
CA ILE A 8 -5.23 15.18 6.47
C ILE A 8 -3.70 15.10 6.33
N ASN A 9 -3.00 14.45 7.26
CA ASN A 9 -1.54 14.36 7.21
C ASN A 9 -1.03 13.47 6.07
N GLN A 10 -1.71 12.36 5.74
CA GLN A 10 -1.36 11.57 4.56
C GLN A 10 -1.61 12.34 3.25
N GLY A 11 -2.73 13.06 3.12
CA GLY A 11 -3.01 13.88 1.94
C GLY A 11 -1.99 15.00 1.71
N VAL A 12 -1.56 15.69 2.76
CA VAL A 12 -0.59 16.79 2.69
C VAL A 12 0.83 16.30 2.40
N VAL A 13 1.26 15.17 2.99
CA VAL A 13 2.57 14.57 2.71
C VAL A 13 2.64 14.05 1.26
N THR A 14 1.55 13.45 0.76
CA THR A 14 1.51 12.97 -0.63
C THR A 14 1.57 14.15 -1.61
N GLN A 15 0.87 15.25 -1.34
CA GLN A 15 0.89 16.45 -2.19
C GLN A 15 2.29 17.10 -2.25
N ALA A 16 2.96 17.27 -1.11
CA ALA A 16 4.30 17.86 -1.06
C ALA A 16 5.37 16.99 -1.75
N VAL A 17 5.24 15.66 -1.67
CA VAL A 17 6.12 14.72 -2.39
C VAL A 17 5.83 14.78 -3.89
N ASN A 18 4.56 14.85 -4.29
CA ASN A 18 4.16 15.00 -5.70
C ASN A 18 4.70 16.30 -6.30
N ASP A 19 4.55 17.43 -5.61
CA ASP A 19 5.01 18.74 -6.08
C ASP A 19 6.55 18.76 -6.21
N ASN A 20 7.27 18.17 -5.26
CA ASN A 20 8.73 18.07 -5.30
C ASN A 20 9.23 17.15 -6.43
N LEU A 21 8.51 16.06 -6.73
CA LEU A 21 8.82 15.15 -7.84
C LEU A 21 8.55 15.80 -9.19
N ILE A 22 7.43 16.52 -9.32
CA ILE A 22 7.10 17.32 -10.51
C ILE A 22 8.20 18.36 -10.74
N GLU A 23 8.63 19.10 -9.71
CA GLU A 23 9.72 20.07 -9.80
C GLU A 23 11.08 19.42 -10.15
N THR A 24 11.41 18.31 -9.50
CA THR A 24 12.66 17.57 -9.73
C THR A 24 12.77 17.06 -11.17
N TYR A 25 11.65 16.64 -11.76
CA TYR A 25 11.62 16.13 -13.12
C TYR A 25 11.39 17.19 -14.18
N ALA A 26 10.65 18.26 -13.89
CA ALA A 26 10.55 19.43 -14.77
C ALA A 26 11.92 20.07 -15.04
N ALA A 27 12.87 19.94 -14.11
CA ALA A 27 14.25 20.39 -14.30
C ALA A 27 15.10 19.47 -15.19
N ARG A 28 14.69 18.20 -15.38
CA ARG A 28 15.48 17.17 -16.08
C ARG A 28 14.91 16.75 -17.43
N TYR A 29 13.59 16.87 -17.60
CA TYR A 29 12.88 16.48 -18.81
C TYR A 29 11.93 17.57 -19.24
N VAL A 30 11.82 17.77 -20.56
CA VAL A 30 10.85 18.70 -21.12
C VAL A 30 9.45 18.17 -20.81
N THR A 31 8.62 19.01 -20.19
CA THR A 31 7.22 18.68 -19.91
C THR A 31 6.46 18.44 -21.22
N PRO A 32 5.92 17.23 -21.45
CA PRO A 32 5.15 16.93 -22.65
C PRO A 32 3.86 17.76 -22.71
N LYS A 33 3.43 18.17 -23.90
CA LYS A 33 2.19 18.95 -24.08
C LYS A 33 1.00 18.08 -24.48
N THR A 34 1.26 16.85 -24.93
CA THR A 34 0.24 15.89 -25.33
C THR A 34 0.57 14.49 -24.80
N ASP A 35 -0.45 13.64 -24.68
CA ASP A 35 -0.26 12.24 -24.29
C ASP A 35 0.67 11.48 -25.26
N SER A 36 0.61 11.78 -26.55
CA SER A 36 1.49 11.17 -27.55
C SER A 36 2.94 11.57 -27.32
N GLU A 37 3.21 12.86 -27.10
CA GLU A 37 4.54 13.35 -26.75
C GLU A 37 5.04 12.74 -25.43
N ALA A 38 4.14 12.57 -24.45
CA ALA A 38 4.48 11.98 -23.17
C ALA A 38 4.92 10.51 -23.32
N ILE A 39 4.17 9.72 -24.08
CA ILE A 39 4.49 8.32 -24.35
C ILE A 39 5.80 8.20 -25.13
N GLU A 40 6.00 9.01 -26.17
CA GLU A 40 7.25 9.03 -26.94
C GLU A 40 8.46 9.39 -26.07
N THR A 41 8.31 10.39 -25.21
CA THR A 41 9.34 10.80 -24.26
C THR A 41 9.65 9.67 -23.28
N LEU A 42 8.64 9.00 -22.73
CA LEU A 42 8.84 7.87 -21.82
C LEU A 42 9.56 6.69 -22.51
N ILE A 43 9.27 6.43 -23.78
CA ILE A 43 9.97 5.40 -24.55
C ILE A 43 11.46 5.76 -24.69
N LEU A 44 11.77 7.02 -25.00
CA LEU A 44 13.16 7.48 -25.09
C LEU A 44 13.87 7.38 -23.74
N VAL A 45 13.24 7.84 -22.67
CA VAL A 45 13.82 7.76 -21.32
C VAL A 45 14.04 6.31 -20.88
N PHE A 46 13.08 5.42 -21.14
CA PHE A 46 13.25 3.99 -20.86
C PHE A 46 14.46 3.43 -21.60
N LYS A 47 14.64 3.82 -22.88
CA LYS A 47 15.76 3.36 -23.71
C LYS A 47 17.09 3.80 -23.13
N ASP A 48 17.17 5.07 -22.72
CA ASP A 48 18.41 5.70 -22.28
C ASP A 48 18.83 5.24 -20.89
N ILE A 49 17.86 4.92 -20.03
CA ILE A 49 18.12 4.60 -18.61
C ILE A 49 18.17 3.10 -18.34
N LEU A 50 17.29 2.33 -18.98
CA LEU A 50 17.08 0.91 -18.71
C LEU A 50 17.40 0.01 -19.90
N GLY A 51 17.51 0.58 -21.11
CA GLY A 51 17.70 -0.19 -22.32
C GLY A 51 19.16 -0.45 -22.66
N ASP A 52 19.44 -1.65 -23.16
CA ASP A 52 20.75 -2.05 -23.69
C ASP A 52 21.00 -1.47 -25.11
N GLY A 53 20.37 -0.32 -25.43
CA GLY A 53 20.45 0.34 -26.74
C GLY A 53 19.29 0.06 -27.70
N SER A 54 18.41 -0.92 -27.44
CA SER A 54 17.20 -1.19 -28.25
C SER A 54 15.96 -1.48 -27.37
N ILE A 55 14.79 -1.07 -27.85
CA ILE A 55 13.48 -1.31 -27.21
C ILE A 55 12.60 -2.14 -28.15
N SER A 56 12.00 -3.21 -27.62
CA SER A 56 11.01 -4.01 -28.35
C SER A 56 9.67 -3.27 -28.49
N ASN A 57 8.87 -3.64 -29.50
CA ASN A 57 7.54 -3.06 -29.68
C ASN A 57 6.62 -3.37 -28.49
N ASP A 58 6.71 -4.57 -27.90
CA ASP A 58 5.96 -4.94 -26.70
C ASP A 58 6.19 -3.97 -25.53
N VAL A 59 7.42 -3.48 -25.35
CA VAL A 59 7.74 -2.49 -24.32
C VAL A 59 7.12 -1.14 -24.65
N LYS A 60 7.14 -0.71 -25.92
CA LYS A 60 6.50 0.56 -26.35
C LYS A 60 5.00 0.52 -26.13
N ASP A 61 4.36 -0.58 -26.54
CA ASP A 61 2.93 -0.79 -26.39
C ASP A 61 2.55 -0.85 -24.91
N GLY A 62 3.37 -1.54 -24.09
CA GLY A 62 3.20 -1.60 -22.65
C GLY A 62 3.33 -0.23 -21.96
N ILE A 63 4.29 0.61 -22.36
CA ILE A 63 4.41 1.98 -21.83
C ILE A 63 3.14 2.77 -22.15
N GLY A 64 2.65 2.70 -23.40
CA GLY A 64 1.41 3.35 -23.80
C GLY A 64 0.18 2.84 -23.04
N GLU A 65 0.08 1.53 -22.80
CA GLU A 65 -1.01 0.94 -22.02
C GLU A 65 -0.99 1.43 -20.57
N TYR A 66 0.15 1.33 -19.89
CA TYR A 66 0.25 1.77 -18.49
C TYR A 66 0.06 3.27 -18.33
N PHE A 67 0.50 4.08 -19.30
CA PHE A 67 0.22 5.51 -19.31
C PHE A 67 -1.31 5.77 -19.27
N ARG A 68 -2.08 5.09 -20.12
CA ARG A 68 -3.55 5.22 -20.15
C ARG A 68 -4.21 4.72 -18.86
N ILE A 69 -3.72 3.62 -18.28
CA ILE A 69 -4.22 3.10 -16.99
C ILE A 69 -4.06 4.14 -15.87
N LEU A 70 -2.94 4.87 -15.89
CA LEU A 70 -2.58 5.84 -14.86
C LEU A 70 -3.20 7.23 -15.08
N ALA A 71 -3.72 7.52 -16.29
CA ALA A 71 -4.22 8.85 -16.67
C ALA A 71 -5.33 9.40 -15.74
N ASN A 72 -6.09 8.53 -15.08
CA ASN A 72 -7.18 8.92 -14.17
C ASN A 72 -6.76 9.01 -12.69
N ARG A 73 -5.45 9.07 -12.40
CA ARG A 73 -4.91 9.15 -11.03
C ARG A 73 -4.59 10.60 -10.64
N ASN A 74 -4.38 10.81 -9.34
CA ASN A 74 -4.15 12.14 -8.75
C ASN A 74 -2.79 12.77 -9.13
N LEU A 75 -1.84 11.97 -9.59
CA LEU A 75 -0.55 12.41 -10.13
C LEU A 75 -0.54 12.04 -11.62
N PRO A 76 -0.04 12.90 -12.53
CA PRO A 76 -0.14 12.60 -13.95
C PRO A 76 0.69 11.37 -14.32
N ALA A 77 0.19 10.61 -15.30
CA ALA A 77 0.74 9.30 -15.68
C ALA A 77 2.22 9.35 -16.10
N PHE A 78 2.66 10.51 -16.59
CA PHE A 78 4.05 10.74 -16.98
C PHE A 78 5.00 10.58 -15.80
N GLU A 79 4.74 11.26 -14.68
CA GLU A 79 5.55 11.24 -13.47
C GLU A 79 5.55 9.85 -12.80
N TRP A 80 4.42 9.14 -12.87
CA TRP A 80 4.33 7.75 -12.38
C TRP A 80 5.35 6.83 -13.05
N LEU A 81 5.38 6.85 -14.37
CA LEU A 81 6.25 5.98 -15.15
C LEU A 81 7.70 6.44 -15.09
N LEU A 82 7.92 7.75 -15.11
CA LEU A 82 9.25 8.34 -15.04
C LEU A 82 9.97 7.98 -13.72
N GLU A 83 9.29 8.14 -12.58
CA GLU A 83 9.82 7.74 -11.27
C GLU A 83 10.07 6.22 -11.24
N ALA A 84 9.16 5.41 -11.78
CA ALA A 84 9.34 3.96 -11.82
C ALA A 84 10.58 3.55 -12.63
N PHE A 85 10.85 4.22 -13.76
CA PHE A 85 12.07 3.98 -14.55
C PHE A 85 13.34 4.33 -13.75
N HIS A 86 13.32 5.48 -13.06
CA HIS A 86 14.44 5.94 -12.24
C HIS A 86 14.71 5.06 -11.01
N VAL A 87 13.66 4.48 -10.41
CA VAL A 87 13.86 3.53 -9.30
C VAL A 87 14.39 2.21 -9.83
N ALA A 88 13.85 1.70 -10.94
CA ALA A 88 14.32 0.47 -11.55
C ALA A 88 15.80 0.56 -11.98
N SER A 89 16.25 1.71 -12.46
CA SER A 89 17.64 1.88 -12.94
C SER A 89 18.70 1.79 -11.85
N LYS A 90 18.30 2.06 -10.60
CA LYS A 90 19.16 1.91 -9.42
C LYS A 90 19.21 0.46 -8.90
N LYS A 91 18.46 -0.47 -9.49
CA LYS A 91 18.45 -1.89 -9.10
C LYS A 91 19.54 -2.67 -9.81
N GLU A 92 19.69 -3.94 -9.44
CA GLU A 92 20.56 -4.91 -10.11
C GLU A 92 20.12 -5.14 -11.56
N ASP A 93 21.07 -5.50 -12.44
CA ASP A 93 20.84 -5.58 -13.91
C ASP A 93 19.63 -6.45 -14.29
N HIS A 94 19.44 -7.59 -13.62
CA HIS A 94 18.30 -8.49 -13.87
C HIS A 94 16.92 -7.89 -13.49
N LYS A 95 16.88 -6.75 -12.80
CA LYS A 95 15.67 -5.98 -12.46
C LYS A 95 15.52 -4.70 -13.29
N ARG A 96 16.51 -4.34 -14.11
CA ARG A 96 16.47 -3.17 -14.99
C ARG A 96 15.71 -3.49 -16.28
N ASN A 97 14.45 -3.90 -16.15
CA ASN A 97 13.61 -4.27 -17.28
C ASN A 97 12.17 -3.83 -17.11
N PHE A 98 11.44 -3.79 -18.22
CA PHE A 98 10.06 -3.32 -18.24
C PHE A 98 9.11 -4.18 -17.38
N PRO A 99 9.20 -5.52 -17.36
CA PRO A 99 8.39 -6.34 -16.45
C PRO A 99 8.55 -5.95 -14.96
N TYR A 100 9.76 -5.63 -14.51
CA TYR A 100 9.99 -5.17 -13.14
C TYR A 100 9.33 -3.81 -12.87
N VAL A 101 9.46 -2.87 -13.81
CA VAL A 101 8.77 -1.56 -13.75
C VAL A 101 7.27 -1.75 -13.64
N VAL A 102 6.69 -2.64 -14.45
CA VAL A 102 5.26 -2.96 -14.39
C VAL A 102 4.87 -3.50 -13.01
N GLY A 103 5.67 -4.41 -12.44
CA GLY A 103 5.46 -4.92 -11.08
C GLY A 103 5.42 -3.80 -10.04
N MET A 104 6.37 -2.86 -10.13
CA MET A 104 6.44 -1.68 -9.27
C MET A 104 5.21 -0.78 -9.42
N VAL A 105 4.84 -0.43 -10.65
CA VAL A 105 3.69 0.46 -10.92
C VAL A 105 2.40 -0.18 -10.40
N ARG A 106 2.20 -1.49 -10.61
CA ARG A 106 1.06 -2.22 -10.05
C ARG A 106 1.03 -2.18 -8.53
N TYR A 107 2.20 -2.22 -7.90
CA TYR A 107 2.34 -2.10 -6.46
C TYR A 107 1.99 -0.69 -5.97
N TRP A 108 2.52 0.34 -6.62
CA TRP A 108 2.22 1.74 -6.30
C TRP A 108 0.75 2.11 -6.53
N MET A 109 0.11 1.55 -7.57
CA MET A 109 -1.32 1.74 -7.79
C MET A 109 -2.20 1.20 -6.65
N LYS A 110 -1.65 0.25 -5.88
CA LYS A 110 -2.33 -0.44 -4.79
C LYS A 110 -2.04 0.19 -3.43
N PHE A 111 -0.82 0.66 -3.20
CA PHE A 111 -0.34 1.14 -1.90
C PHE A 111 -0.01 2.63 -1.84
N GLY A 112 0.02 3.32 -2.97
CA GLY A 112 0.39 4.72 -3.09
C GLY A 112 1.62 4.92 -3.98
N PHE A 113 1.65 6.06 -4.68
CA PHE A 113 2.78 6.45 -5.52
C PHE A 113 4.08 6.53 -4.70
N GLY A 114 5.18 6.04 -5.28
CA GLY A 114 6.50 6.03 -4.62
C GLY A 114 6.63 5.09 -3.42
N HIS A 115 5.61 4.26 -3.12
CA HIS A 115 5.67 3.34 -2.00
C HIS A 115 6.70 2.24 -2.26
N ILE A 116 7.84 2.32 -1.57
CA ILE A 116 8.87 1.29 -1.54
C ILE A 116 8.79 0.64 -0.16
N PRO A 117 8.39 -0.63 -0.05
CA PRO A 117 8.34 -1.29 1.25
C PRO A 117 9.77 -1.35 1.81
N ALA A 118 9.91 -1.02 3.09
CA ALA A 118 11.19 -1.15 3.77
C ALA A 118 11.62 -2.63 3.73
N GLN A 119 12.93 -2.90 3.65
CA GLN A 119 13.41 -4.29 3.72
C GLN A 119 12.88 -5.00 4.97
N GLU A 120 12.86 -4.29 6.10
CA GLU A 120 12.29 -4.74 7.37
C GLU A 120 10.79 -5.06 7.27
N GLU A 121 10.02 -4.32 6.47
CA GLU A 121 8.62 -4.63 6.22
C GLU A 121 8.46 -5.94 5.45
N GLU A 122 9.23 -6.14 4.37
CA GLU A 122 9.16 -7.38 3.59
C GLU A 122 9.60 -8.59 4.42
N GLU A 123 10.59 -8.43 5.31
CA GLU A 123 11.02 -9.48 6.25
C GLU A 123 9.88 -9.84 7.22
N VAL A 124 9.19 -8.85 7.80
CA VAL A 124 8.05 -9.09 8.71
C VAL A 124 6.87 -9.73 7.97
N ILE A 125 6.59 -9.31 6.74
CA ILE A 125 5.50 -9.89 5.92
C ILE A 125 5.82 -11.34 5.56
N SER A 126 7.05 -11.61 5.13
CA SER A 126 7.49 -12.98 4.79
C SER A 126 7.38 -13.90 6.01
N TYR A 127 7.80 -13.42 7.18
CA TYR A 127 7.68 -14.18 8.43
C TYR A 127 6.22 -14.42 8.83
N PHE A 128 5.33 -13.45 8.62
CA PHE A 128 3.90 -13.62 8.83
C PHE A 128 3.32 -14.74 7.96
N GLU A 129 3.64 -14.74 6.66
CA GLU A 129 3.19 -15.77 5.72
C GLU A 129 3.71 -17.15 6.09
N GLU A 130 4.97 -17.25 6.53
CA GLU A 130 5.58 -18.49 7.01
C GLU A 130 4.85 -19.06 8.23
N VAL A 131 4.62 -18.23 9.25
CA VAL A 131 3.99 -18.68 10.51
C VAL A 131 2.53 -19.08 10.29
N THR A 132 1.79 -18.27 9.52
CA THR A 132 0.34 -18.46 9.33
C THR A 132 0.02 -19.44 8.20
N GLY A 133 0.93 -19.63 7.24
CA GLY A 133 0.68 -20.43 6.03
C GLY A 133 -0.29 -19.77 5.05
N VAL A 134 -0.58 -18.47 5.20
CA VAL A 134 -1.56 -17.74 4.39
C VAL A 134 -0.90 -16.53 3.75
N GLY A 135 -1.10 -16.37 2.43
CA GLY A 135 -0.62 -15.20 1.69
C GLY A 135 -1.26 -13.91 2.19
N VAL A 136 -0.45 -12.88 2.37
CA VAL A 136 -0.85 -11.59 2.93
C VAL A 136 -1.57 -10.75 1.88
N THR A 137 -2.82 -10.43 2.16
CA THR A 137 -3.61 -9.53 1.31
C THR A 137 -3.12 -8.08 1.44
N PRO A 138 -3.41 -7.20 0.46
CA PRO A 138 -3.20 -5.74 0.58
C PRO A 138 -3.60 -5.15 1.93
N ARG A 139 -4.81 -5.49 2.38
CA ARG A 139 -5.40 -4.92 3.59
C ARG A 139 -4.67 -5.40 4.82
N SER A 140 -4.27 -6.67 4.84
CA SER A 140 -3.44 -7.27 5.89
C SER A 140 -2.07 -6.62 5.95
N ARG A 141 -1.42 -6.36 4.80
CA ARG A 141 -0.12 -5.67 4.75
C ARG A 141 -0.20 -4.25 5.34
N MET A 142 -1.23 -3.47 5.01
CA MET A 142 -1.43 -2.14 5.62
C MET A 142 -1.64 -2.22 7.14
N LEU A 143 -2.37 -3.24 7.61
CA LEU A 143 -2.54 -3.46 9.05
C LEU A 143 -1.20 -3.79 9.72
N ILE A 144 -0.40 -4.68 9.13
CA ILE A 144 0.93 -5.04 9.63
C ILE A 144 1.86 -3.81 9.64
N GLN A 145 1.88 -3.01 8.57
CA GLN A 145 2.63 -1.75 8.52
C GLN A 145 2.21 -0.79 9.65
N ASN A 146 0.90 -0.62 9.88
CA ASN A 146 0.41 0.22 10.98
C ASN A 146 0.83 -0.32 12.35
N LEU A 147 0.81 -1.64 12.54
CA LEU A 147 1.29 -2.28 13.76
C LEU A 147 2.81 -2.06 13.94
N MET A 148 3.59 -2.19 12.87
CA MET A 148 5.03 -1.93 12.88
C MET A 148 5.34 -0.48 13.22
N ALA A 149 4.60 0.48 12.63
CA ALA A 149 4.76 1.90 12.91
C ALA A 149 4.38 2.25 14.36
N THR A 150 3.37 1.57 14.93
CA THR A 150 2.88 1.85 16.29
C THR A 150 3.73 1.18 17.36
N TYR A 151 4.17 -0.05 17.14
CA TYR A 151 4.77 -0.90 18.17
C TYR A 151 6.24 -1.28 17.91
N GLY A 152 6.74 -1.02 16.70
CA GLY A 152 8.04 -1.47 16.23
C GLY A 152 7.99 -2.87 15.63
N SER A 153 8.75 -3.06 14.56
CA SER A 153 8.93 -4.33 13.82
C SER A 153 9.22 -5.53 14.72
N ILE A 154 10.20 -5.42 15.63
CA ILE A 154 10.63 -6.52 16.51
C ILE A 154 9.46 -7.04 17.37
N LYS A 155 8.68 -6.15 17.98
CA LYS A 155 7.53 -6.57 18.80
C LYS A 155 6.46 -7.24 17.96
N VAL A 156 6.22 -6.72 16.75
CA VAL A 156 5.29 -7.33 15.80
C VAL A 156 5.76 -8.73 15.42
N THR A 157 7.05 -8.92 15.09
CA THR A 157 7.62 -10.24 14.78
C THR A 157 7.45 -11.24 15.93
N ILE A 158 7.72 -10.82 17.18
CA ILE A 158 7.50 -11.68 18.36
C ILE A 158 6.03 -12.10 18.44
N MET A 159 5.09 -11.16 18.32
CA MET A 159 3.66 -11.45 18.38
C MET A 159 3.18 -12.33 17.22
N ILE A 160 3.79 -12.20 16.04
CA ILE A 160 3.53 -13.07 14.89
C ILE A 160 3.93 -14.51 15.24
N SER A 161 5.09 -14.72 15.87
CA SER A 161 5.55 -16.06 16.25
C SER A 161 4.54 -16.79 17.16
N ASP A 162 3.86 -16.05 18.03
CA ASP A 162 2.84 -16.59 18.94
C ASP A 162 1.55 -17.03 18.22
N LEU A 163 1.32 -16.56 16.98
CA LEU A 163 0.18 -17.00 16.16
C LEU A 163 0.31 -18.48 15.78
N ASN A 164 1.52 -19.05 15.76
CA ASN A 164 1.73 -20.47 15.48
C ASN A 164 1.13 -21.38 16.57
N VAL A 165 1.04 -20.86 17.80
CA VAL A 165 0.60 -21.62 18.99
C VAL A 165 -0.93 -21.64 19.10
N ASN A 166 -1.63 -20.66 18.52
CA ASN A 166 -3.10 -20.49 18.60
C ASN A 166 -3.79 -20.61 17.22
N LYS A 167 -3.52 -21.72 16.50
CA LYS A 167 -4.10 -21.99 15.16
C LYS A 167 -5.54 -22.49 15.16
N ASP A 168 -6.35 -22.29 16.21
CA ASP A 168 -7.77 -22.62 16.14
C ASP A 168 -8.53 -21.55 15.33
N ILE A 169 -8.45 -21.70 14.01
CA ILE A 169 -9.13 -20.86 13.04
C ILE A 169 -10.64 -20.85 13.30
N SER A 170 -11.21 -21.94 13.81
CA SER A 170 -12.64 -22.01 14.13
C SER A 170 -13.00 -21.06 15.25
N VAL A 171 -12.17 -20.97 16.30
CA VAL A 171 -12.35 -20.01 17.39
C VAL A 171 -12.19 -18.58 16.88
N LEU A 172 -11.20 -18.31 16.03
CA LEU A 172 -10.98 -16.98 15.45
C LEU A 172 -12.20 -16.53 14.61
N MET A 173 -12.72 -17.42 13.76
CA MET A 173 -13.91 -17.16 12.95
C MET A 173 -15.17 -16.99 13.80
N ALA A 174 -15.30 -17.75 14.90
CA ALA A 174 -16.41 -17.60 15.84
C ALA A 174 -16.35 -16.25 16.59
N GLN A 175 -15.15 -15.78 16.95
CA GLN A 175 -14.95 -14.45 17.55
C GLN A 175 -15.33 -13.34 16.57
N LEU A 176 -14.90 -13.42 15.31
CA LEU A 176 -15.29 -12.47 14.27
C LEU A 176 -16.82 -12.46 14.04
N LEU A 177 -17.44 -13.64 13.97
CA LEU A 177 -18.89 -13.76 13.84
C LEU A 177 -19.62 -13.12 15.04
N LYS A 178 -19.15 -13.38 16.26
CA LYS A 178 -19.69 -12.75 17.47
C LYS A 178 -19.58 -11.23 17.39
N GLU A 179 -18.44 -10.70 16.98
CA GLU A 179 -18.21 -9.26 16.85
C GLU A 179 -19.15 -8.62 15.80
N TYR A 180 -19.37 -9.28 14.66
CA TYR A 180 -20.36 -8.85 13.67
C TYR A 180 -21.79 -8.84 14.22
N LEU A 181 -22.17 -9.88 14.98
CA LEU A 181 -23.49 -9.98 15.59
C LEU A 181 -23.69 -8.92 16.68
N ASP A 182 -22.70 -8.70 17.54
CA ASP A 182 -22.76 -7.69 18.60
C ASP A 182 -22.83 -6.26 18.01
N ASN A 183 -22.12 -5.99 16.90
CA ASN A 183 -22.18 -4.70 16.21
C ASN A 183 -23.51 -4.46 15.48
N LYS A 184 -24.09 -5.51 14.87
CA LYS A 184 -25.36 -5.43 14.12
C LYS A 184 -26.58 -5.46 15.04
N TYR A 185 -26.48 -6.20 16.15
CA TYR A 185 -27.53 -6.39 17.14
C TYR A 185 -27.01 -6.02 18.53
N PRO A 186 -26.70 -4.73 18.78
CA PRO A 186 -26.20 -4.29 20.07
C PRO A 186 -27.20 -4.67 21.14
N LYS A 187 -26.77 -5.50 22.09
CA LYS A 187 -27.62 -5.92 23.21
C LYS A 187 -28.08 -4.67 23.94
N LYS A 188 -29.40 -4.41 23.94
CA LYS A 188 -29.99 -3.38 24.81
C LYS A 188 -29.63 -3.74 26.24
N THR A 189 -28.71 -2.99 26.84
CA THR A 189 -28.40 -3.10 28.26
C THR A 189 -29.70 -2.87 29.01
N LYS A 190 -30.30 -3.94 29.52
CA LYS A 190 -31.39 -3.83 30.49
C LYS A 190 -30.77 -3.22 31.74
N GLN A 191 -30.92 -1.91 31.91
CA GLN A 191 -30.82 -1.29 33.22
C GLN A 191 -31.90 -1.95 34.09
N HIS A 192 -31.50 -2.95 34.87
CA HIS A 192 -32.27 -3.35 36.04
C HIS A 192 -32.17 -2.21 37.03
N ILE A 193 -33.14 -1.28 36.96
CA ILE A 193 -33.52 -0.49 38.12
C ILE A 193 -34.15 -1.50 39.08
N ALA A 194 -33.35 -1.97 40.03
CA ALA A 194 -33.86 -2.63 41.22
C ALA A 194 -34.52 -1.55 42.10
N ALA A 195 -35.81 -1.28 41.83
CA ALA A 195 -36.69 -0.61 42.78
C ALA A 195 -37.70 -1.66 43.24
N GLY A 196 -37.44 -2.25 44.39
CA GLY A 196 -38.25 -3.32 44.97
C GLY A 196 -37.89 -3.55 46.43
N GLU A 197 -38.45 -2.71 47.29
CA GLU A 197 -39.00 -3.04 48.60
C GLU A 197 -38.12 -3.83 49.60
N GLN A 198 -37.58 -3.12 50.60
CA GLN A 198 -37.56 -3.60 51.98
C GLN A 198 -37.22 -2.45 52.94
N GLU A 199 -38.25 -1.85 53.54
CA GLU A 199 -38.17 -1.26 54.88
C GLU A 199 -39.59 -1.21 55.49
N ARG A 200 -40.00 -2.36 56.02
CA ARG A 200 -40.93 -2.45 57.15
C ARG A 200 -40.19 -3.23 58.23
N SER A 201 -39.63 -2.53 59.21
CA SER A 201 -39.39 -2.99 60.59
C SER A 201 -38.84 -1.82 61.40
N GLY A 202 -39.65 -1.26 62.29
CA GLY A 202 -39.35 -0.12 63.15
C GLY A 202 -40.61 0.60 63.55
#